data_AF-A0A956Z436-F1
#
_entry.id   AF-A0A956Z436-F1
#
_cell.length_a   1.000
_cell.length_b   1.000
_cell.length_c   1.000
_cell.angle_alpha   90.00
_cell.angle_beta   90.00
_cell.angle_gamma   90.00
#
_symmetry.space_group_name_H-M   'P 1'
#
loop_
_entity.id
_entity.type
_entity.pdbx_description
1 polymer ?
#
loop_
_entity_poly.entity_id
_entity_poly.type
_entity_poly.pdbx_seq_one_letter_code
_entity_poly.pdbx_strand_id
1 'polypeptide(L)'
;HLITAGWYLDAEATAPYVDFVSFHHWYDAAGLFERIQTLRAATDKPLLLEEVGYSTRRMQEDDQARTLREVTTVTEREGLLGWLIWTAFDFPTDRSCYPSPCLSPDNAEHYFGIWHTDYSAKPAVEVLGFAD
;
A
#
# COMPACT_ATOMS: atom_id res chain seq x y z
N HIS A 1 -21.91 -9.82 -1.91
CA HIS A 1 -20.73 -9.01 -1.53
C HIS A 1 -19.76 -9.08 -2.68
N LEU A 2 -18.95 -8.04 -2.90
CA LEU A 2 -17.91 -8.06 -3.93
C LEU A 2 -16.71 -8.89 -3.45
N ILE A 3 -16.01 -9.54 -4.37
CA ILE A 3 -14.89 -10.45 -4.12
C ILE A 3 -13.64 -9.95 -4.86
N THR A 4 -12.48 -9.99 -4.19
CA THR A 4 -11.17 -9.71 -4.79
C THR A 4 -10.05 -10.48 -4.07
N ALA A 5 -8.82 -10.38 -4.56
CA ALA A 5 -7.61 -10.91 -3.92
C ALA A 5 -6.38 -10.06 -4.31
N GLY A 6 -5.65 -9.56 -3.30
CA GLY A 6 -4.43 -8.77 -3.50
C GLY A 6 -3.30 -9.61 -4.10
N TRP A 7 -2.65 -9.08 -5.15
CA TRP A 7 -1.45 -9.70 -5.73
C TRP A 7 -0.38 -8.68 -6.11
N TYR A 8 0.88 -9.04 -5.83
CA TYR A 8 2.03 -8.25 -6.24
C TYR A 8 2.40 -8.44 -7.71
N LEU A 9 2.30 -9.64 -8.26
CA LEU A 9 2.60 -9.94 -9.67
C LEU A 9 1.40 -10.64 -10.31
N ASP A 10 1.23 -10.44 -11.62
CA ASP A 10 0.24 -11.13 -12.46
C ASP A 10 -1.21 -11.03 -11.93
N ALA A 11 -1.58 -9.86 -11.38
CA ALA A 11 -2.90 -9.66 -10.75
C ALA A 11 -4.07 -9.89 -11.72
N GLU A 12 -3.86 -9.64 -13.02
CA GLU A 12 -4.83 -9.89 -14.08
C GLU A 12 -5.23 -11.37 -14.22
N ALA A 13 -4.37 -12.31 -13.78
CA ALA A 13 -4.70 -13.74 -13.79
C ALA A 13 -5.90 -14.07 -12.88
N THR A 14 -6.21 -13.21 -11.92
CA THR A 14 -7.40 -13.35 -11.07
C THR A 14 -8.69 -12.91 -11.74
N ALA A 15 -8.61 -12.17 -12.85
CA ALA A 15 -9.76 -11.53 -13.46
C ALA A 15 -10.96 -12.49 -13.68
N PRO A 16 -10.81 -13.77 -14.06
CA PRO A 16 -11.97 -14.67 -14.18
C PRO A 16 -12.73 -14.99 -12.87
N TYR A 17 -12.14 -14.72 -11.70
CA TYR A 17 -12.62 -15.19 -10.39
C TYR A 17 -13.09 -14.08 -9.43
N VAL A 18 -12.80 -12.82 -9.73
CA VAL A 18 -13.03 -11.67 -8.83
C VAL A 18 -13.98 -10.64 -9.45
N ASP A 19 -14.67 -9.83 -8.66
CA ASP A 19 -15.54 -8.76 -9.18
C ASP A 19 -14.74 -7.54 -9.67
N PHE A 20 -13.55 -7.33 -9.10
CA PHE A 20 -12.59 -6.30 -9.48
C PHE A 20 -11.17 -6.81 -9.19
N VAL A 21 -10.17 -6.32 -9.94
CA VAL A 21 -8.77 -6.74 -9.78
C VAL A 21 -8.08 -5.82 -8.78
N SER A 22 -7.55 -6.39 -7.70
CA SER A 22 -6.68 -5.69 -6.76
C SER A 22 -5.21 -6.04 -6.99
N PHE A 23 -4.32 -5.08 -6.81
CA PHE A 23 -2.88 -5.28 -7.00
C PHE A 23 -2.05 -4.45 -6.02
N HIS A 24 -0.79 -4.86 -5.81
CA HIS A 24 0.15 -4.17 -4.94
C HIS A 24 1.13 -3.34 -5.79
N HIS A 25 1.64 -2.25 -5.23
CA HIS A 25 2.66 -1.41 -5.87
C HIS A 25 3.66 -0.87 -4.84
N TRP A 26 4.96 -1.02 -5.13
CA TRP A 26 6.07 -0.66 -4.22
C TRP A 26 7.10 0.31 -4.84
N TYR A 27 6.79 0.88 -6.00
CA TYR A 27 7.68 1.78 -6.74
C TYR A 27 7.08 3.19 -6.81
N ASP A 28 7.70 4.08 -7.57
CA ASP A 28 7.20 5.46 -7.71
C ASP A 28 5.87 5.57 -8.50
N ALA A 29 5.37 6.80 -8.59
CA ALA A 29 4.11 7.11 -9.26
C ALA A 29 4.15 6.91 -10.79
N ALA A 30 5.32 7.02 -11.41
CA ALA A 30 5.49 6.72 -12.84
C ALA A 30 5.34 5.22 -13.09
N GLY A 31 5.99 4.39 -12.27
CA GLY A 31 5.82 2.94 -12.29
C GLY A 31 4.38 2.51 -12.01
N LEU A 32 3.66 3.20 -11.11
CA LEU A 32 2.25 2.91 -10.87
C LEU A 32 1.43 3.16 -12.14
N PHE A 33 1.65 4.30 -12.79
CA PHE A 33 0.92 4.64 -14.02
C PHE A 33 1.12 3.57 -15.10
N GLU A 34 2.35 3.14 -15.34
CA GLU A 34 2.66 2.07 -16.31
C GLU A 34 1.97 0.75 -15.95
N ARG A 35 1.97 0.39 -14.65
CA ARG A 35 1.29 -0.80 -14.15
C ARG A 35 -0.22 -0.74 -14.36
N ILE A 36 -0.85 0.42 -14.12
CA ILE A 36 -2.28 0.64 -14.37
C ILE A 36 -2.59 0.43 -15.86
N GLN A 37 -1.79 1.00 -16.78
CA GLN A 37 -2.01 0.82 -18.22
C GLN A 37 -1.87 -0.65 -18.64
N THR A 38 -0.90 -1.36 -18.06
CA THR A 38 -0.69 -2.79 -18.33
C THR A 38 -1.90 -3.62 -17.89
N LEU A 39 -2.42 -3.40 -16.68
CA LEU A 39 -3.59 -4.11 -16.17
C LEU A 39 -4.85 -3.81 -16.99
N ARG A 40 -5.06 -2.54 -17.39
CA ARG A 40 -6.18 -2.16 -18.27
C ARG A 40 -6.12 -2.80 -19.65
N ALA A 41 -4.92 -3.05 -20.17
CA ALA A 41 -4.77 -3.77 -21.42
C ALA A 41 -5.14 -5.27 -21.29
N ALA A 42 -5.08 -5.81 -20.07
CA ALA A 42 -5.34 -7.23 -19.78
C ALA A 42 -6.76 -7.51 -19.29
N THR A 43 -7.48 -6.51 -18.74
CA THR A 43 -8.83 -6.70 -18.22
C THR A 43 -9.67 -5.42 -18.27
N ASP A 44 -10.98 -5.58 -18.50
CA ASP A 44 -11.98 -4.51 -18.39
C ASP A 44 -12.53 -4.36 -16.95
N LYS A 45 -12.05 -5.17 -15.99
CA LYS A 45 -12.52 -5.11 -14.62
C LYS A 45 -12.04 -3.83 -13.92
N PRO A 46 -12.83 -3.28 -12.99
CA PRO A 46 -12.35 -2.18 -12.14
C PRO A 46 -11.06 -2.57 -11.40
N LEU A 47 -10.20 -1.60 -11.17
CA LEU A 47 -8.90 -1.79 -10.54
C LEU A 47 -8.88 -1.15 -9.14
N LEU A 48 -8.28 -1.83 -8.16
CA LEU A 48 -8.02 -1.33 -6.80
C LEU A 48 -6.51 -1.42 -6.51
N LEU A 49 -5.91 -0.33 -6.04
CA LEU A 49 -4.55 -0.37 -5.48
C LEU A 49 -4.64 -0.85 -4.03
N GLU A 50 -4.50 -2.15 -3.81
CA GLU A 50 -4.83 -2.76 -2.51
C GLU A 50 -3.67 -2.77 -1.53
N GLU A 51 -2.42 -2.68 -2.00
CA GLU A 51 -1.30 -2.38 -1.13
C GLU A 51 -0.35 -1.38 -1.79
N VAL A 52 -0.04 -0.32 -1.05
CA VAL A 52 1.06 0.60 -1.33
C VAL A 52 1.68 1.07 -0.02
N GLY A 53 3.01 1.18 0.01
CA GLY A 53 3.71 1.68 1.19
C GLY A 53 5.20 1.82 0.98
N TYR A 54 5.85 2.53 1.88
CA TYR A 54 7.31 2.71 1.88
C TYR A 54 7.85 2.70 3.30
N SER A 55 8.95 1.97 3.49
CA SER A 55 9.58 1.81 4.80
C SER A 55 10.42 3.04 5.18
N THR A 56 10.13 3.66 6.33
CA THR A 56 10.96 4.75 6.90
C THR A 56 12.30 4.28 7.46
N ARG A 57 12.60 2.98 7.35
CA ARG A 57 13.97 2.46 7.53
C ARG A 57 14.83 2.69 6.28
N ARG A 58 14.21 2.82 5.11
CA ARG A 58 14.90 2.96 3.80
C ARG A 58 14.88 4.40 3.28
N MET A 59 14.03 5.25 3.83
CA MET A 59 13.89 6.66 3.47
C MET A 59 13.45 7.49 4.67
N GLN A 60 13.50 8.82 4.56
CA GLN A 60 12.99 9.70 5.60
C GLN A 60 11.46 9.71 5.60
N GLU A 61 10.84 10.11 6.70
CA GLU A 61 9.38 10.14 6.81
C GLU A 61 8.73 11.19 5.88
N ASP A 62 9.41 12.32 5.65
CA ASP A 62 8.98 13.32 4.66
C ASP A 62 9.01 12.75 3.23
N ASP A 63 9.97 11.88 2.93
CA ASP A 63 10.04 11.18 1.65
C ASP A 63 8.90 10.16 1.53
N GLN A 64 8.62 9.40 2.59
CA GLN A 64 7.48 8.49 2.66
C GLN A 64 6.17 9.25 2.37
N ALA A 65 5.96 10.40 3.04
CA ALA A 65 4.78 11.23 2.85
C ALA A 65 4.65 11.75 1.41
N ARG A 66 5.74 12.31 0.86
CA ARG A 66 5.76 12.80 -0.52
C ARG A 66 5.46 11.69 -1.54
N THR A 67 6.12 10.55 -1.44
CA THR A 67 5.90 9.43 -2.37
C THR A 67 4.50 8.85 -2.26
N LEU A 68 3.96 8.71 -1.04
CA LEU A 68 2.57 8.29 -0.85
C LEU A 68 1.59 9.27 -1.53
N ARG A 69 1.77 10.58 -1.33
CA ARG A 69 0.93 11.61 -1.96
C ARG A 69 0.96 11.52 -3.49
N GLU A 70 2.15 11.34 -4.08
CA GLU A 70 2.29 11.22 -5.54
C GLU A 70 1.54 9.99 -6.07
N VAL A 71 1.66 8.85 -5.39
CA VAL A 71 1.05 7.58 -5.80
C VAL A 71 -0.46 7.57 -5.61
N THR A 72 -0.98 8.11 -4.49
CA THR A 72 -2.43 8.24 -4.29
C THR A 72 -3.04 9.24 -5.27
N THR A 73 -2.34 10.34 -5.58
CA THR A 73 -2.77 11.30 -6.62
C THR A 73 -2.89 10.64 -8.00
N VAL A 74 -1.93 9.78 -8.38
CA VAL A 74 -2.04 9.01 -9.63
C VAL A 74 -3.23 8.06 -9.58
N THR A 75 -3.41 7.33 -8.47
CA THR A 75 -4.54 6.40 -8.29
C THR A 75 -5.88 7.08 -8.49
N GLU A 76 -6.07 8.25 -7.86
CA GLU A 76 -7.29 9.06 -7.95
C GLU A 76 -7.48 9.65 -9.35
N ARG A 77 -6.43 10.22 -9.95
CA ARG A 77 -6.48 10.77 -11.31
C ARG A 77 -6.83 9.70 -12.35
N GLU A 78 -6.28 8.50 -12.19
CA GLU A 78 -6.58 7.38 -13.06
C GLU A 78 -7.98 6.79 -12.78
N GLY A 79 -8.67 7.15 -11.69
CA GLY A 79 -10.03 6.68 -11.43
C GLY A 79 -10.10 5.19 -11.04
N LEU A 80 -9.12 4.72 -10.26
CA LEU A 80 -9.20 3.42 -9.59
C LEU A 80 -10.32 3.44 -8.53
N LEU A 81 -10.76 2.25 -8.10
CA LEU A 81 -11.77 2.10 -7.03
C LEU A 81 -11.33 2.70 -5.69
N GLY A 82 -10.02 2.87 -5.50
CA GLY A 82 -9.41 3.41 -4.30
C GLY A 82 -7.97 2.96 -4.13
N TRP A 83 -7.43 3.24 -2.96
CA TRP A 83 -6.11 2.79 -2.51
C TRP A 83 -6.16 2.37 -1.03
N LEU A 84 -5.29 1.44 -0.65
CA LEU A 84 -5.10 1.01 0.73
C LEU A 84 -3.60 1.06 1.08
N ILE A 85 -3.29 1.61 2.25
CA ILE A 85 -1.91 1.79 2.72
C ILE A 85 -1.44 0.53 3.45
N TRP A 86 -0.30 -0.01 3.03
CA TRP A 86 0.51 -0.94 3.80
C TRP A 86 1.57 -0.14 4.55
N THR A 87 1.42 0.15 5.84
CA THR A 87 0.34 -0.26 6.75
C THR A 87 -0.05 0.92 7.62
N ALA A 88 -1.12 0.78 8.42
CA ALA A 88 -1.49 1.82 9.37
C ALA A 88 -0.35 2.06 10.38
N PHE A 89 0.08 1.02 11.09
CA PHE A 89 1.06 1.14 12.17
C PHE A 89 2.35 0.40 11.86
N ASP A 90 3.47 0.95 12.30
CA ASP A 90 4.73 0.21 12.42
C ASP A 90 4.50 -1.05 13.26
N PHE A 91 5.19 -2.14 12.92
CA PHE A 91 5.05 -3.40 13.65
C PHE A 91 6.10 -3.50 14.75
N PRO A 92 5.72 -3.83 16.00
CA PRO A 92 6.71 -4.09 17.05
C PRO A 92 7.48 -5.39 16.75
N THR A 93 8.75 -5.44 17.14
CA THR A 93 9.61 -6.61 16.92
C THR A 93 9.30 -7.79 17.86
N ASP A 94 8.49 -7.58 18.90
CA ASP A 94 8.19 -8.56 19.95
C ASP A 94 6.71 -9.00 19.99
N ARG A 95 5.84 -8.53 19.09
CA ARG A 95 4.38 -8.80 19.16
C ARG A 95 3.69 -9.10 17.82
N SER A 96 4.42 -9.55 16.81
CA SER A 96 3.85 -9.85 15.48
C SER A 96 3.21 -11.25 15.33
N CYS A 97 3.17 -12.09 16.37
CA CYS A 97 2.49 -13.39 16.33
C CYS A 97 1.89 -13.82 17.69
N TYR A 98 1.22 -14.98 17.68
CA TYR A 98 0.63 -15.61 18.85
C TYR A 98 1.11 -17.08 19.00
N PRO A 99 1.57 -17.51 20.19
CA PRO A 99 1.80 -16.69 21.39
C PRO A 99 3.05 -15.80 21.26
N SER A 100 2.98 -14.60 21.84
CA SER A 100 4.11 -13.64 21.93
C SER A 100 5.14 -14.07 22.99
N PRO A 101 6.43 -13.67 22.88
CA PRO A 101 7.00 -12.78 21.86
C PRO A 101 7.83 -13.59 20.85
N CYS A 102 7.26 -13.90 19.69
CA CYS A 102 8.10 -14.27 18.55
C CYS A 102 8.92 -13.06 18.13
N LEU A 103 10.14 -12.98 18.66
CA LEU A 103 11.09 -11.94 18.30
C LEU A 103 11.34 -12.02 16.80
N SER A 104 10.84 -11.01 16.08
CA SER A 104 11.11 -10.81 14.67
C SER A 104 12.45 -10.08 14.52
N PRO A 105 13.31 -10.48 13.58
CA PRO A 105 14.46 -9.70 13.21
C PRO A 105 14.04 -8.29 12.84
N ASP A 106 14.69 -7.30 13.43
CA ASP A 106 14.45 -5.91 13.12
C ASP A 106 14.82 -5.63 11.64
N ASN A 107 13.80 -5.43 10.81
CA ASN A 107 13.91 -5.27 9.35
C ASN A 107 12.95 -4.20 8.81
N ALA A 108 12.95 -3.96 7.50
CA ALA A 108 12.16 -2.88 6.87
C ALA A 108 10.64 -3.00 7.05
N GLU A 109 10.09 -4.21 7.16
CA GLU A 109 8.65 -4.47 7.34
C GLU A 109 8.10 -3.82 8.62
N HIS A 110 8.96 -3.60 9.62
CA HIS A 110 8.58 -2.98 10.88
C HIS A 110 8.32 -1.47 10.76
N TYR A 111 8.69 -0.83 9.64
CA TYR A 111 8.73 0.63 9.51
C TYR A 111 7.87 1.17 8.34
N PHE A 112 6.89 0.39 7.87
CA PHE A 112 5.97 0.80 6.80
C PHE A 112 4.78 1.63 7.28
N GLY A 113 4.54 1.68 8.60
CA GLY A 113 3.42 2.41 9.17
C GLY A 113 3.41 3.87 8.78
N ILE A 114 2.21 4.46 8.69
CA ILE A 114 2.01 5.91 8.71
C ILE A 114 1.81 6.42 10.15
N TRP A 115 1.63 5.52 11.11
CA TRP A 115 1.78 5.74 12.56
C TRP A 115 2.92 4.89 13.10
N HIS A 116 3.59 5.39 14.12
CA HIS A 116 4.56 4.63 14.90
C HIS A 116 3.87 3.59 15.81
N THR A 117 4.66 2.68 16.40
CA THR A 117 4.17 1.67 17.35
C THR A 117 3.56 2.26 18.63
N ASP A 118 3.85 3.52 18.94
CA ASP A 118 3.31 4.26 20.10
C ASP A 118 2.10 5.15 19.74
N TYR A 119 1.53 4.97 18.54
CA TYR A 119 0.40 5.72 18.00
C TYR A 119 0.70 7.18 17.63
N SER A 120 1.95 7.64 17.73
CA SER A 120 2.31 8.95 17.19
C SER A 120 2.27 8.95 15.66
N ALA A 121 1.75 10.02 15.07
CA ALA A 121 1.56 10.15 13.63
C ALA A 121 2.87 10.54 12.93
N LYS A 122 3.13 9.92 11.77
CA LYS A 122 4.17 10.37 10.83
C LYS A 122 3.61 11.46 9.90
N PRO A 123 4.45 12.23 9.20
CA PRO A 123 4.02 13.23 8.21
C PRO A 123 3.07 12.68 7.12
N ALA A 124 3.14 11.38 6.83
CA ALA A 124 2.25 10.70 5.87
C ALA A 124 0.75 10.81 6.23
N VAL A 125 0.40 10.92 7.51
CA VAL A 125 -1.01 11.05 7.96
C VAL A 125 -1.61 12.37 7.47
N GLU A 126 -0.84 13.45 7.51
CA GLU A 126 -1.29 14.78 7.09
C GLU A 126 -1.55 14.83 5.58
N VAL A 127 -0.61 14.35 4.77
CA VAL A 127 -0.72 14.45 3.31
C VAL A 127 -1.80 13.55 2.70
N LEU A 128 -2.23 12.52 3.43
CA LEU A 128 -3.33 11.63 3.04
C LEU A 128 -4.69 12.14 3.50
N GLY A 129 -4.76 13.30 4.18
CA GLY A 129 -6.02 13.92 4.59
C GLY A 129 -6.67 13.28 5.82
N PHE A 130 -5.89 12.61 6.67
CA PHE A 130 -6.37 12.04 7.95
C PHE A 130 -6.19 12.97 9.15
N ALA A 131 -5.72 14.20 8.93
CA ALA A 131 -5.64 15.24 9.96
C ALA A 131 -6.94 16.08 9.94
N ASP A 132 -7.61 16.15 11.08
CA ASP A 132 -8.83 16.95 11.31
C ASP A 132 -8.63 18.46 11.05
#